data_AF-A0A7J7SNA0-F1
#
_entry.id   AF-A0A7J7SNA0-F1
#
_cell.length_a   1.000
_cell.length_b   1.000
_cell.length_c   1.000
_cell.angle_alpha   90.00
_cell.angle_beta   90.00
_cell.angle_gamma   90.00
#
_symmetry.space_group_name_H-M   'P 1'
#
loop_
_entity.id
_entity.type
_entity.pdbx_description
1 polymer ?
#
loop_
_entity_poly.entity_id
_entity_poly.type
_entity_poly.pdbx_seq_one_letter_code
_entity_poly.pdbx_strand_id
1 'polypeptide(L)'
;MVECFNKIAQDADCRAVVISGEGKMFTSGIDLVDMASDLLQPHGDDVARISWYLRNLISRYQETFSVIEKCPKPVIAAIHGGCIGGGVDLVTACDIRYCAQDAFFQVKEVDVGLAADVGTLQRLPRVIGNQSLVNELAFTARKMMADEALSSGLVSRIFPDKDVMLDAAFNLAAEISSKSPVAVQGTKINLLYSRDHSVAEGLNFMSSWNMSMLQTQDIVKSVQAAMEKKELKSITFSKL
;
A
#
# COMPACT_ATOMS: atom_id res chain seq x y z
N MET A 1 5.53 -11.71 3.61
CA MET A 1 4.50 -10.80 3.08
C MET A 1 3.47 -11.52 2.20
N VAL A 2 3.88 -12.19 1.11
CA VAL A 2 2.96 -12.90 0.18
C VAL A 2 1.97 -13.81 0.91
N GLU A 3 2.46 -14.76 1.71
CA GLU A 3 1.59 -15.68 2.46
C GLU A 3 0.64 -14.94 3.42
N CYS A 4 1.15 -13.95 4.14
CA CYS A 4 0.39 -13.17 5.12
C CYS A 4 -0.79 -12.43 4.45
N PHE A 5 -0.53 -11.68 3.39
CA PHE A 5 -1.57 -10.93 2.69
C PHE A 5 -2.55 -11.82 1.94
N ASN A 6 -2.11 -12.98 1.44
CA ASN A 6 -3.02 -13.98 0.87
C ASN A 6 -4.00 -14.53 1.92
N LYS A 7 -3.54 -14.77 3.16
CA LYS A 7 -4.41 -15.15 4.28
C LYS A 7 -5.36 -14.01 4.66
N ILE A 8 -4.86 -12.78 4.82
CA ILE A 8 -5.68 -11.59 5.13
C ILE A 8 -6.75 -11.36 4.05
N ALA A 9 -6.41 -11.53 2.78
CA ALA A 9 -7.36 -11.36 1.69
C ALA A 9 -8.55 -12.33 1.78
N GLN A 10 -8.35 -13.52 2.37
CA GLN A 10 -9.39 -14.54 2.57
C GLN A 10 -10.05 -14.49 3.96
N ASP A 11 -9.50 -13.73 4.90
CA ASP A 11 -10.06 -13.54 6.23
C ASP A 11 -11.30 -12.62 6.15
N ALA A 12 -12.48 -13.19 6.44
CA ALA A 12 -13.75 -12.47 6.37
C ALA A 12 -14.01 -11.55 7.58
N ASP A 13 -13.27 -11.75 8.68
CA ASP A 13 -13.38 -10.95 9.89
C ASP A 13 -12.46 -9.71 9.84
N CYS A 14 -11.37 -9.77 9.06
CA CYS A 14 -10.48 -8.65 8.81
C CYS A 14 -11.11 -7.60 7.86
N ARG A 15 -11.11 -6.32 8.25
CA ARG A 15 -11.66 -5.22 7.43
C ARG A 15 -10.66 -4.13 7.04
N ALA A 16 -9.56 -4.00 7.79
CA ALA A 16 -8.48 -3.06 7.51
C ALA A 16 -7.17 -3.60 8.12
N VAL A 17 -6.02 -3.15 7.60
CA VAL A 17 -4.69 -3.59 8.03
C VAL A 17 -3.86 -2.36 8.38
N VAL A 18 -3.07 -2.45 9.46
CA VAL A 18 -2.00 -1.49 9.77
C VAL A 18 -0.66 -2.19 9.66
N ILE A 19 0.29 -1.60 8.92
CA ILE A 19 1.68 -2.06 8.82
C ILE A 19 2.58 -1.05 9.53
N SER A 20 3.43 -1.53 10.44
CA SER A 20 4.49 -0.74 11.09
C SER A 20 5.75 -1.58 11.26
N GLY A 21 6.88 -0.94 11.56
CA GLY A 21 8.15 -1.60 11.87
C GLY A 21 8.40 -1.70 13.38
N GLU A 22 9.08 -2.74 13.83
CA GLU A 22 9.61 -2.83 15.19
C GLU A 22 10.92 -2.05 15.33
N GLY A 23 11.26 -1.63 16.55
CA GLY A 23 12.56 -1.01 16.84
C GLY A 23 12.67 0.44 16.37
N LYS A 24 13.89 0.86 15.99
CA LYS A 24 14.28 2.28 15.81
C LYS A 24 13.78 2.92 14.52
N MET A 25 13.37 2.14 13.53
CA MET A 25 12.95 2.65 12.23
C MET A 25 11.95 1.68 11.58
N PHE A 26 11.27 2.13 10.53
CA PHE A 26 10.34 1.31 9.78
C PHE A 26 11.06 0.18 9.03
N THR A 27 12.07 0.52 8.22
CA THR A 27 12.95 -0.47 7.56
C THR A 27 14.20 0.18 6.96
N SER A 28 15.33 -0.53 7.06
CA SER A 28 16.58 -0.18 6.36
C SER A 28 16.61 -0.63 4.89
N GLY A 29 15.57 -1.32 4.41
CA GLY A 29 15.49 -1.83 3.05
C GLY A 29 15.92 -3.28 2.93
N ILE A 30 16.41 -3.66 1.75
CA ILE A 30 16.87 -5.02 1.44
C ILE A 30 18.12 -5.38 2.25
N ASP A 31 18.25 -6.65 2.64
CA ASP A 31 19.50 -7.18 3.17
C ASP A 31 20.52 -7.30 2.03
N LEU A 32 21.62 -6.54 2.11
CA LEU A 32 22.63 -6.49 1.05
C LEU A 32 23.42 -7.80 0.91
N VAL A 33 23.51 -8.61 1.97
CA VAL A 33 24.20 -9.91 1.94
C VAL A 33 23.35 -10.93 1.19
N ASP A 34 22.05 -10.99 1.50
CA ASP A 34 21.12 -11.88 0.80
C ASP A 34 20.98 -11.45 -0.67
N MET A 35 20.88 -10.14 -0.94
CA MET A 35 20.87 -9.60 -2.30
C MET A 35 22.15 -9.95 -3.07
N ALA A 36 23.32 -9.88 -2.43
CA ALA A 36 24.57 -10.28 -3.07
C ALA A 36 24.58 -11.77 -3.39
N SER A 37 24.06 -12.63 -2.52
CA SER A 37 23.92 -14.07 -2.78
C SER A 37 23.04 -14.33 -4.01
N ASP A 38 21.91 -13.66 -4.10
CA ASP A 38 20.96 -13.80 -5.21
C ASP A 38 21.54 -13.31 -6.56
N LEU A 39 22.32 -12.22 -6.54
CA LEU A 39 22.78 -11.55 -7.76
C LEU A 39 24.17 -11.99 -8.24
N LEU A 40 25.09 -12.35 -7.33
CA LEU A 40 26.47 -12.69 -7.68
C LEU A 40 26.67 -14.18 -8.02
N GLN A 41 25.71 -15.03 -7.67
CA GLN A 41 25.74 -16.46 -8.02
C GLN A 41 24.42 -16.90 -8.69
N PRO A 42 24.02 -16.27 -9.80
CA PRO A 42 22.76 -16.61 -10.44
C PRO A 42 22.84 -18.00 -11.10
N HIS A 43 21.73 -18.73 -11.07
CA HIS A 43 21.64 -20.02 -11.76
C HIS A 43 21.52 -19.82 -13.28
N GLY A 44 22.44 -20.42 -14.03
CA GLY A 44 22.36 -20.50 -15.50
C GLY A 44 23.74 -20.56 -16.18
N ASP A 45 23.82 -21.31 -17.28
CA ASP A 45 25.09 -21.53 -18.00
C ASP A 45 25.47 -20.39 -18.95
N ASP A 46 24.51 -19.52 -19.28
CA ASP A 46 24.71 -18.36 -20.16
C ASP A 46 23.81 -17.19 -19.77
N VAL A 47 24.04 -16.03 -20.42
CA VAL A 47 23.32 -14.79 -20.15
C VAL A 47 21.80 -14.96 -20.27
N ALA A 48 21.33 -15.76 -21.24
CA ALA A 48 19.90 -15.97 -21.45
C ALA A 48 19.26 -16.75 -20.30
N ARG A 49 19.90 -17.84 -19.83
CA ARG A 49 19.42 -18.65 -18.70
C ARG A 49 19.47 -17.88 -17.38
N ILE A 50 20.55 -17.13 -17.15
CA ILE A 50 20.67 -16.21 -16.00
C ILE A 50 19.54 -15.17 -16.05
N SER A 51 19.26 -14.58 -17.21
CA SER A 51 18.19 -13.59 -17.36
C SER A 51 16.81 -14.15 -17.05
N TRP A 52 16.53 -15.41 -17.43
CA TRP A 52 15.28 -16.08 -17.08
C TRP A 52 15.15 -16.35 -15.58
N TYR A 53 16.24 -16.76 -14.93
CA TYR A 53 16.30 -16.90 -13.48
C TYR A 53 16.03 -15.56 -12.77
N LEU A 54 16.75 -14.50 -13.16
CA LEU A 54 16.61 -13.16 -12.57
C LEU A 54 15.20 -12.59 -12.80
N ARG A 55 14.62 -12.75 -13.99
CA ARG A 55 13.24 -12.33 -14.25
C ARG A 55 12.27 -13.00 -13.27
N ASN A 56 12.42 -14.31 -13.05
CA ASN A 56 11.56 -15.03 -12.11
C ASN A 56 11.79 -14.58 -10.65
N LEU A 57 13.03 -14.34 -10.25
CA LEU A 57 13.37 -13.78 -8.94
C LEU A 57 12.70 -12.41 -8.73
N ILE A 58 12.89 -11.48 -9.67
CA ILE A 58 12.30 -10.13 -9.64
C ILE A 58 10.77 -10.22 -9.56
N SER A 59 10.13 -11.05 -10.39
CA SER A 59 8.67 -11.23 -10.34
C SER A 59 8.17 -11.75 -8.99
N ARG A 60 8.91 -12.64 -8.33
CA ARG A 60 8.57 -13.08 -6.96
C ARG A 60 8.72 -11.95 -5.94
N TYR A 61 9.75 -11.11 -6.08
CA TYR A 61 9.95 -9.97 -5.18
C TYR A 61 8.92 -8.87 -5.39
N GLN A 62 8.51 -8.60 -6.63
CA GLN A 62 7.38 -7.71 -6.95
C GLN A 62 6.07 -8.20 -6.28
N GLU A 63 5.84 -9.52 -6.23
CA GLU A 63 4.64 -10.08 -5.61
C GLU A 63 4.60 -9.80 -4.10
N THR A 64 5.75 -9.68 -3.44
CA THR A 64 5.87 -9.34 -2.00
C THR A 64 5.06 -8.10 -1.62
N PHE A 65 5.01 -7.10 -2.49
CA PHE A 65 4.26 -5.86 -2.28
C PHE A 65 2.96 -5.81 -3.08
N SER A 66 2.92 -6.46 -4.25
CA SER A 66 1.71 -6.47 -5.08
C SER A 66 0.52 -7.16 -4.40
N VAL A 67 0.76 -8.11 -3.49
CA VAL A 67 -0.30 -8.69 -2.65
C VAL A 67 -1.00 -7.68 -1.73
N ILE A 68 -0.35 -6.57 -1.37
CA ILE A 68 -0.92 -5.51 -0.54
C ILE A 68 -1.99 -4.75 -1.33
N GLU A 69 -1.68 -4.43 -2.58
CA GLU A 69 -2.59 -3.76 -3.51
C GLU A 69 -3.75 -4.69 -3.91
N LYS A 70 -3.47 -5.97 -4.18
CA LYS A 70 -4.50 -6.99 -4.50
C LYS A 70 -5.41 -7.32 -3.32
N CYS A 71 -4.96 -7.11 -2.08
CA CYS A 71 -5.78 -7.33 -0.90
C CYS A 71 -6.96 -6.34 -0.90
N PRO A 72 -8.22 -6.80 -0.86
CA PRO A 72 -9.36 -5.90 -0.99
C PRO A 72 -9.59 -5.03 0.27
N LYS A 73 -8.97 -5.38 1.40
CA LYS A 73 -9.02 -4.59 2.63
C LYS A 73 -8.08 -3.39 2.53
N PRO A 74 -8.47 -2.18 2.98
CA PRO A 74 -7.56 -1.04 3.05
C PRO A 74 -6.37 -1.31 3.98
N VAL A 75 -5.20 -0.85 3.56
CA VAL A 75 -3.92 -1.04 4.24
C VAL A 75 -3.30 0.32 4.53
N ILE A 76 -3.03 0.56 5.81
CA ILE A 76 -2.46 1.79 6.33
C ILE A 76 -1.00 1.51 6.71
N ALA A 77 -0.06 2.22 6.09
CA ALA A 77 1.33 2.23 6.54
C ALA A 77 1.52 3.31 7.62
N ALA A 78 2.12 2.93 8.74
CA ALA A 78 2.48 3.81 9.85
C ALA A 78 4.01 3.81 10.00
N ILE A 79 4.67 4.85 9.49
CA ILE A 79 6.13 4.93 9.31
C ILE A 79 6.80 5.80 10.38
N HIS A 80 7.74 5.25 11.14
CA HIS A 80 8.64 6.01 12.04
C HIS A 80 10.09 5.81 11.64
N GLY A 81 10.95 6.82 11.88
CA GLY A 81 12.34 6.79 11.44
C GLY A 81 12.51 6.52 9.93
N GLY A 82 13.58 5.82 9.55
CA GLY A 82 13.87 5.59 8.13
C GLY A 82 12.98 4.54 7.45
N CYS A 83 12.56 4.88 6.23
CA CYS A 83 11.90 4.01 5.26
C CYS A 83 12.71 4.03 3.96
N ILE A 84 13.62 3.06 3.80
CA ILE A 84 14.71 3.11 2.83
C ILE A 84 14.55 2.00 1.77
N GLY A 85 14.83 2.33 0.51
CA GLY A 85 14.81 1.39 -0.62
C GLY A 85 13.47 0.68 -0.73
N GLY A 86 13.49 -0.67 -0.65
CA GLY A 86 12.29 -1.52 -0.62
C GLY A 86 11.21 -1.14 0.40
N GLY A 87 11.53 -0.31 1.42
CA GLY A 87 10.51 0.32 2.26
C GLY A 87 9.58 1.26 1.47
N VAL A 88 10.10 2.04 0.52
CA VAL A 88 9.31 2.90 -0.36
C VAL A 88 8.44 2.06 -1.30
N ASP A 89 8.95 0.94 -1.83
CA ASP A 89 8.17 -0.01 -2.65
C ASP A 89 7.00 -0.59 -1.87
N LEU A 90 7.21 -0.90 -0.58
CA LEU A 90 6.18 -1.38 0.34
C LEU A 90 5.09 -0.31 0.56
N VAL A 91 5.47 0.89 1.02
CA VAL A 91 4.48 1.89 1.45
C VAL A 91 3.74 2.54 0.27
N THR A 92 4.34 2.56 -0.91
CA THR A 92 3.66 3.01 -2.14
C THR A 92 2.66 1.98 -2.68
N ALA A 93 2.74 0.72 -2.26
CA ALA A 93 1.71 -0.29 -2.48
C ALA A 93 0.58 -0.29 -1.42
N CYS A 94 0.73 0.49 -0.35
CA CYS A 94 -0.32 0.69 0.65
C CYS A 94 -1.32 1.78 0.21
N ASP A 95 -2.54 1.76 0.77
CA ASP A 95 -3.59 2.70 0.39
C ASP A 95 -3.42 4.07 1.07
N ILE A 96 -3.05 4.03 2.35
CA ILE A 96 -2.94 5.21 3.21
C ILE A 96 -1.57 5.20 3.90
N ARG A 97 -0.96 6.36 4.05
CA ARG A 97 0.37 6.52 4.67
C ARG A 97 0.33 7.60 5.73
N TYR A 98 0.72 7.26 6.95
CA TYR A 98 1.00 8.15 8.07
C TYR A 98 2.47 8.06 8.43
N CYS A 99 3.06 9.14 8.94
CA CYS A 99 4.42 9.05 9.49
C CYS A 99 4.60 9.82 10.80
N ALA A 100 5.60 9.45 11.58
CA ALA A 100 6.09 10.25 12.69
C ALA A 100 6.99 11.40 12.17
N GLN A 101 7.23 12.41 13.01
CA GLN A 101 8.00 13.60 12.65
C GLN A 101 9.47 13.27 12.34
N ASP A 102 10.02 12.21 12.95
CA ASP A 102 11.38 11.73 12.72
C ASP A 102 11.52 10.91 11.42
N ALA A 103 10.43 10.68 10.71
CA ALA A 103 10.44 9.80 9.55
C ALA A 103 11.14 10.42 8.35
N PHE A 104 11.75 9.55 7.54
CA PHE A 104 12.27 9.93 6.22
C PHE A 104 12.11 8.79 5.22
N PHE A 105 11.98 9.16 3.95
CA PHE A 105 11.82 8.26 2.82
C PHE A 105 13.00 8.39 1.87
N GLN A 106 13.46 7.29 1.30
CA GLN A 106 14.63 7.28 0.42
C GLN A 106 14.52 6.19 -0.64
N VAL A 107 14.42 6.58 -1.91
CA VAL A 107 14.55 5.68 -3.07
C VAL A 107 16.05 5.39 -3.25
N LYS A 108 16.53 4.31 -2.65
CA LYS A 108 17.98 4.10 -2.40
C LYS A 108 18.69 3.34 -3.51
N GLU A 109 17.94 2.74 -4.41
CA GLU A 109 18.40 1.70 -5.34
C GLU A 109 19.52 2.18 -6.28
N VAL A 110 19.52 3.44 -6.68
CA VAL A 110 20.58 3.99 -7.55
C VAL A 110 21.94 4.03 -6.86
N ASP A 111 22.00 4.19 -5.54
CA ASP A 111 23.24 4.10 -4.78
C ASP A 111 23.76 2.65 -4.65
N VAL A 112 22.89 1.67 -4.91
CA VAL A 112 23.23 0.23 -4.96
C VAL A 112 23.63 -0.19 -6.39
N GLY A 113 23.36 0.65 -7.39
CA GLY A 113 23.71 0.40 -8.79
C GLY A 113 22.58 -0.25 -9.62
N LEU A 114 21.32 -0.14 -9.17
CA LEU A 114 20.17 -0.65 -9.91
C LEU A 114 18.99 0.33 -9.91
N ALA A 115 18.11 0.22 -10.90
CA ALA A 115 16.83 0.93 -10.88
C ALA A 115 15.83 0.12 -10.05
N ALA A 116 15.06 0.79 -9.18
CA ALA A 116 14.09 0.09 -8.33
C ALA A 116 13.07 -0.70 -9.15
N ASP A 117 12.97 -2.00 -8.87
CA ASP A 117 12.31 -2.98 -9.73
C ASP A 117 11.16 -3.75 -9.04
N VAL A 118 10.89 -3.47 -7.76
CA VAL A 118 9.85 -4.16 -6.96
C VAL A 118 8.59 -3.32 -6.71
N GLY A 119 8.55 -2.06 -7.14
CA GLY A 119 7.31 -1.27 -7.19
C GLY A 119 7.41 0.25 -7.18
N THR A 120 8.49 0.83 -6.64
CA THR A 120 8.62 2.28 -6.42
C THR A 120 8.41 3.05 -7.73
N LEU A 121 9.09 2.65 -8.82
CA LEU A 121 9.00 3.35 -10.10
C LEU A 121 7.64 3.20 -10.79
N GLN A 122 6.83 2.22 -10.39
CA GLN A 122 5.50 1.96 -10.94
C GLN A 122 4.39 2.66 -10.12
N ARG A 123 4.59 2.81 -8.79
CA ARG A 123 3.57 3.27 -7.84
C ARG A 123 3.81 4.65 -7.27
N LEU A 124 5.05 5.04 -6.95
CA LEU A 124 5.36 6.36 -6.40
C LEU A 124 4.82 7.51 -7.29
N PRO A 125 5.02 7.50 -8.62
CA PRO A 125 4.45 8.51 -9.53
C PRO A 125 2.92 8.57 -9.55
N ARG A 126 2.24 7.52 -9.07
CA ARG A 126 0.77 7.40 -9.07
C ARG A 126 0.14 7.79 -7.73
N VAL A 127 0.95 7.96 -6.68
CA VAL A 127 0.46 8.31 -5.34
C VAL A 127 0.83 9.73 -4.90
N ILE A 128 1.71 10.43 -5.65
CA ILE A 128 2.00 11.86 -5.49
C ILE A 128 1.96 12.58 -6.83
N GLY A 129 1.59 13.86 -6.82
CA GLY A 129 1.37 14.63 -8.06
C GLY A 129 2.61 15.32 -8.65
N ASN A 130 3.67 15.52 -7.87
CA ASN A 130 4.85 16.25 -8.33
C ASN A 130 5.89 15.33 -8.98
N GLN A 131 5.79 15.15 -10.29
CA GLN A 131 6.72 14.28 -11.04
C GLN A 131 8.17 14.80 -11.04
N SER A 132 8.39 16.12 -10.96
CA SER A 132 9.75 16.67 -10.86
C SER A 132 10.44 16.21 -9.58
N LEU A 133 9.70 16.21 -8.47
CA LEU A 133 10.20 15.71 -7.19
C LEU A 133 10.46 14.20 -7.25
N VAL A 134 9.54 13.40 -7.82
CA VAL A 134 9.73 11.95 -7.99
C VAL A 134 11.04 11.64 -8.73
N ASN A 135 11.29 12.34 -9.83
CA ASN A 135 12.52 12.17 -10.61
C ASN A 135 13.75 12.51 -9.77
N GLU A 136 13.72 13.64 -9.06
CA GLU A 136 14.84 14.06 -8.19
C GLU A 136 15.12 13.02 -7.10
N LEU A 137 14.09 12.52 -6.41
CA LEU A 137 14.23 11.49 -5.38
C LEU A 137 14.84 10.20 -5.94
N ALA A 138 14.35 9.74 -7.10
CA ALA A 138 14.81 8.49 -7.72
C ALA A 138 16.24 8.60 -8.28
N PHE A 139 16.63 9.74 -8.84
CA PHE A 139 17.96 9.91 -9.45
C PHE A 139 19.06 10.24 -8.44
N THR A 140 18.71 10.87 -7.32
CA THR A 140 19.71 11.33 -6.33
C THR A 140 19.80 10.46 -5.10
N ALA A 141 18.85 9.53 -4.90
CA ALA A 141 18.66 8.80 -3.66
C ALA A 141 18.67 9.69 -2.41
N ARG A 142 18.33 10.98 -2.51
CA ARG A 142 18.30 11.85 -1.33
C ARG A 142 17.17 11.45 -0.39
N LYS A 143 17.32 11.82 0.88
CA LYS A 143 16.24 11.67 1.86
C LYS A 143 15.17 12.74 1.64
N MET A 144 13.91 12.33 1.72
CA MET A 144 12.75 13.19 1.88
C MET A 144 12.27 13.09 3.32
N MET A 145 12.37 14.19 4.08
CA MET A 145 11.95 14.21 5.49
C MET A 145 10.43 14.36 5.61
N ALA A 146 9.87 14.08 6.80
CA ALA A 146 8.43 14.07 7.07
C ALA A 146 7.67 15.30 6.51
N ASP A 147 8.17 16.52 6.75
CA ASP A 147 7.50 17.75 6.31
C ASP A 147 7.35 17.84 4.79
N GLU A 148 8.41 17.46 4.05
CA GLU A 148 8.38 17.40 2.59
C GLU A 148 7.51 16.23 2.10
N ALA A 149 7.51 15.10 2.81
CA ALA A 149 6.63 13.97 2.50
C ALA A 149 5.15 14.33 2.66
N LEU A 150 4.78 15.17 3.65
CA LEU A 150 3.43 15.68 3.80
C LEU A 150 3.11 16.72 2.71
N SER A 151 4.03 17.66 2.47
CA SER A 151 3.83 18.70 1.45
C SER A 151 3.70 18.13 0.03
N SER A 152 4.35 17.00 -0.26
CA SER A 152 4.24 16.31 -1.56
C SER A 152 3.00 15.43 -1.68
N GLY A 153 2.32 15.15 -0.56
CA GLY A 153 1.18 14.24 -0.49
C GLY A 153 1.56 12.76 -0.38
N LEU A 154 2.83 12.42 -0.19
CA LEU A 154 3.22 11.02 0.03
C LEU A 154 2.57 10.49 1.30
N VAL A 155 2.56 11.28 2.37
CA VAL A 155 1.85 10.95 3.61
C VAL A 155 0.64 11.86 3.81
N SER A 156 -0.42 11.32 4.39
CA SER A 156 -1.64 12.09 4.66
C SER A 156 -1.57 12.88 5.97
N ARG A 157 -0.81 12.41 6.96
CA ARG A 157 -0.64 13.05 8.28
C ARG A 157 0.74 12.75 8.86
N ILE A 158 1.28 13.73 9.57
CA ILE A 158 2.47 13.59 10.43
C ILE A 158 2.04 13.59 11.89
N PHE A 159 2.74 12.85 12.73
CA PHE A 159 2.52 12.78 14.17
C PHE A 159 3.82 13.03 14.95
N PRO A 160 3.77 13.50 16.22
CA PRO A 160 4.97 13.80 16.99
C PRO A 160 5.90 12.61 17.18
N ASP A 161 5.34 11.42 17.38
CA ASP A 161 6.07 10.18 17.67
C ASP A 161 5.33 8.95 17.14
N LYS A 162 5.99 7.79 17.29
CA LYS A 162 5.51 6.49 16.82
C LYS A 162 4.21 6.05 17.50
N ASP A 163 4.08 6.26 18.79
CA ASP A 163 2.96 5.73 19.57
C ASP A 163 1.68 6.50 19.23
N VAL A 164 1.75 7.83 19.17
CA VAL A 164 0.64 8.68 18.74
C VAL A 164 0.23 8.38 17.30
N MET A 165 1.20 8.11 16.42
CA MET A 165 0.93 7.69 15.04
C MET A 165 0.19 6.35 14.98
N LEU A 166 0.63 5.35 15.75
CA LEU A 166 0.02 4.02 15.78
C LEU A 166 -1.41 4.08 16.31
N ASP A 167 -1.65 4.83 17.39
CA ASP A 167 -3.00 5.06 17.91
C ASP A 167 -3.89 5.69 16.83
N ALA A 168 -3.40 6.70 16.12
CA ALA A 168 -4.14 7.32 15.04
C ALA A 168 -4.40 6.38 13.86
N ALA A 169 -3.43 5.51 13.51
CA ALA A 169 -3.59 4.51 12.46
C ALA A 169 -4.62 3.44 12.83
N PHE A 170 -4.60 2.94 14.07
CA PHE A 170 -5.61 2.00 14.57
C PHE A 170 -6.99 2.63 14.69
N ASN A 171 -7.08 3.89 15.13
CA ASN A 171 -8.34 4.63 15.13
C ASN A 171 -8.92 4.79 13.72
N LEU A 172 -8.07 5.06 12.72
CA LEU A 172 -8.49 5.10 11.32
C LEU A 172 -8.94 3.71 10.83
N ALA A 173 -8.18 2.66 11.15
CA ALA A 173 -8.54 1.28 10.80
C ALA A 173 -9.89 0.87 11.43
N ALA A 174 -10.15 1.28 12.67
CA ALA A 174 -11.42 1.04 13.36
C ALA A 174 -12.58 1.83 12.71
N GLU A 175 -12.36 3.09 12.34
CA GLU A 175 -13.35 3.89 11.63
C GLU A 175 -13.70 3.26 10.27
N ILE A 176 -12.70 2.81 9.50
CA ILE A 176 -12.90 2.09 8.25
C ILE A 176 -13.67 0.79 8.50
N SER A 177 -13.28 0.03 9.53
CA SER A 177 -13.90 -1.26 9.89
C SER A 177 -15.35 -1.12 10.39
N SER A 178 -15.75 0.07 10.84
CA SER A 178 -17.14 0.39 11.21
C SER A 178 -18.07 0.49 10.00
N LYS A 179 -17.54 0.63 8.78
CA LYS A 179 -18.33 0.77 7.55
C LYS A 179 -18.69 -0.59 6.96
N SER A 180 -19.60 -0.59 5.99
CA SER A 180 -19.93 -1.77 5.19
C SER A 180 -18.66 -2.31 4.52
N PRO A 181 -18.26 -3.58 4.79
CA PRO A 181 -17.09 -4.16 4.15
C PRO A 181 -17.31 -4.34 2.65
N VAL A 182 -18.55 -4.56 2.19
CA VAL A 182 -18.90 -4.59 0.76
C VAL A 182 -18.55 -3.26 0.09
N ALA A 183 -18.95 -2.14 0.71
CA ALA A 183 -18.71 -0.81 0.18
C ALA A 183 -17.22 -0.44 0.20
N VAL A 184 -16.53 -0.67 1.33
CA VAL A 184 -15.11 -0.31 1.49
C VAL A 184 -14.22 -1.13 0.56
N GLN A 185 -14.35 -2.47 0.58
CA GLN A 185 -13.53 -3.34 -0.25
C GLN A 185 -13.81 -3.10 -1.74
N GLY A 186 -15.08 -2.93 -2.12
CA GLY A 186 -15.46 -2.56 -3.48
C GLY A 186 -14.89 -1.21 -3.91
N THR A 187 -14.83 -0.23 -3.00
CA THR A 187 -14.22 1.08 -3.28
C THR A 187 -12.74 0.94 -3.59
N LYS A 188 -11.96 0.21 -2.78
CA LYS A 188 -10.54 -0.03 -3.05
C LYS A 188 -10.33 -0.70 -4.42
N ILE A 189 -11.08 -1.77 -4.70
CA ILE A 189 -10.99 -2.49 -5.98
C ILE A 189 -11.25 -1.56 -7.17
N ASN A 190 -12.30 -0.73 -7.10
CA ASN A 190 -12.65 0.19 -8.20
C ASN A 190 -11.72 1.40 -8.31
N LEU A 191 -11.14 1.90 -7.22
CA LEU A 191 -10.11 2.93 -7.24
C LEU A 191 -8.85 2.45 -7.96
N LEU A 192 -8.40 1.23 -7.65
CA LEU A 192 -7.24 0.62 -8.32
C LEU A 192 -7.51 0.38 -9.80
N TYR A 193 -8.69 -0.16 -10.15
CA TYR A 193 -9.06 -0.32 -11.55
C TYR A 193 -9.07 1.02 -12.29
N SER A 194 -9.66 2.06 -11.68
CA SER A 194 -9.77 3.40 -12.27
C SER A 194 -8.42 4.11 -12.41
N ARG A 195 -7.43 3.80 -11.58
CA ARG A 195 -6.05 4.32 -11.70
C ARG A 195 -5.37 3.88 -13.00
N ASP A 196 -5.72 2.69 -13.48
CA ASP A 196 -4.99 2.00 -14.55
C ASP A 196 -5.77 1.90 -15.87
N HIS A 197 -6.99 2.46 -15.91
CA HIS A 197 -7.86 2.46 -17.09
C HIS A 197 -8.41 3.86 -17.37
N SER A 198 -8.97 4.06 -18.57
CA SER A 198 -9.70 5.29 -18.86
C SER A 198 -10.97 5.41 -18.01
N VAL A 199 -11.49 6.62 -17.87
CA VAL A 199 -12.75 6.87 -17.14
C VAL A 199 -13.91 6.05 -17.72
N ALA A 200 -13.98 5.90 -19.05
CA ALA A 200 -15.05 5.13 -19.69
C ALA A 200 -14.98 3.62 -19.34
N GLU A 201 -13.79 3.04 -19.36
CA GLU A 201 -13.56 1.65 -18.93
C GLU A 201 -13.87 1.46 -17.45
N GLY A 202 -13.43 2.40 -16.61
CA GLY A 202 -13.70 2.40 -15.16
C GLY A 202 -15.20 2.45 -14.84
N LEU A 203 -15.97 3.30 -15.52
CA LEU A 203 -17.42 3.37 -15.34
C LEU A 203 -18.15 2.11 -15.80
N ASN A 204 -17.69 1.49 -16.89
CA ASN A 204 -18.24 0.22 -17.36
C ASN A 204 -17.96 -0.90 -16.34
N PHE A 205 -16.72 -1.02 -15.87
CA PHE A 205 -16.34 -1.96 -14.82
C PHE A 205 -17.14 -1.74 -13.53
N MET A 206 -17.29 -0.48 -13.08
CA MET A 206 -18.07 -0.10 -11.91
C MET A 206 -19.54 -0.51 -12.02
N SER A 207 -20.13 -0.39 -13.22
CA SER A 207 -21.52 -0.79 -13.48
C SER A 207 -21.68 -2.32 -13.37
N SER A 208 -20.75 -3.07 -13.98
CA SER A 208 -20.70 -4.54 -13.87
C SER A 208 -20.41 -5.01 -12.44
N TRP A 209 -19.65 -4.25 -11.66
CA TRP A 209 -19.40 -4.54 -10.24
C TRP A 209 -20.65 -4.31 -9.39
N ASN A 210 -21.24 -3.11 -9.47
CA ASN A 210 -22.33 -2.72 -8.59
C ASN A 210 -23.67 -3.40 -8.90
N MET A 211 -23.88 -3.93 -10.11
CA MET A 211 -25.10 -4.71 -10.39
C MET A 211 -25.29 -5.87 -9.40
N SER A 212 -24.19 -6.44 -8.89
CA SER A 212 -24.22 -7.46 -7.83
C SER A 212 -24.15 -6.82 -6.44
N MET A 213 -23.21 -5.91 -6.20
CA MET A 213 -22.92 -5.42 -4.84
C MET A 213 -24.03 -4.54 -4.25
N LEU A 214 -24.87 -3.92 -5.08
CA LEU A 214 -26.04 -3.16 -4.61
C LEU A 214 -27.15 -4.05 -4.01
N GLN A 215 -27.09 -5.37 -4.17
CA GLN A 215 -28.09 -6.31 -3.64
C GLN A 215 -27.86 -6.67 -2.16
N THR A 216 -26.91 -5.99 -1.49
CA THR A 216 -26.55 -6.22 -0.08
C THR A 216 -27.57 -5.66 0.92
N GLN A 217 -27.69 -6.31 2.09
CA GLN A 217 -28.44 -5.79 3.23
C GLN A 217 -27.79 -4.56 3.87
N ASP A 218 -26.51 -4.31 3.60
CA ASP A 218 -25.79 -3.16 4.16
C ASP A 218 -26.43 -1.83 3.74
N ILE A 219 -26.95 -1.75 2.51
CA ILE A 219 -27.67 -0.58 2.01
C ILE A 219 -29.01 -0.45 2.73
N VAL A 220 -29.78 -1.53 2.81
CA VAL A 220 -31.10 -1.56 3.47
C VAL A 220 -30.99 -1.07 4.92
N LYS A 221 -30.04 -1.62 5.69
CA LYS A 221 -29.76 -1.20 7.07
C LYS A 221 -29.39 0.27 7.17
N SER A 222 -28.55 0.75 6.24
CA SER A 222 -28.10 2.16 6.22
C SER A 222 -29.23 3.13 5.91
N VAL A 223 -30.08 2.80 4.94
CA VAL A 223 -31.26 3.61 4.58
C VAL A 223 -32.26 3.64 5.74
N GLN A 224 -32.55 2.50 6.37
CA GLN A 224 -33.43 2.43 7.54
C GLN A 224 -32.91 3.29 8.70
N ALA A 225 -31.63 3.17 9.05
CA ALA A 225 -31.02 3.98 10.09
C ALA A 225 -31.11 5.48 9.78
N ALA A 226 -30.88 5.89 8.51
CA ALA A 226 -31.00 7.28 8.09
C ALA A 226 -32.44 7.80 8.19
N MET A 227 -33.43 7.01 7.76
CA MET A 227 -34.86 7.36 7.89
C MET A 227 -35.29 7.50 9.36
N GLU A 228 -34.76 6.66 10.23
CA GLU A 228 -35.00 6.68 11.68
C GLU A 228 -34.15 7.71 12.44
N LYS A 229 -33.27 8.46 11.73
CA LYS A 229 -32.29 9.40 12.32
C LYS A 229 -31.38 8.76 13.38
N LYS A 230 -31.08 7.47 13.23
CA LYS A 230 -30.07 6.77 14.03
C LYS A 230 -28.67 7.09 13.52
N GLU A 231 -27.68 7.00 14.40
CA GLU A 231 -26.28 7.14 14.00
C GLU A 231 -25.86 5.98 13.10
N LEU A 232 -25.31 6.27 11.91
CA LEU A 232 -24.85 5.22 10.99
C LEU A 232 -23.74 4.34 11.58
N LYS A 233 -22.99 4.86 12.56
CA LYS A 233 -21.93 4.10 13.24
C LYS A 233 -22.47 2.98 14.14
N SER A 234 -23.75 3.02 14.54
CA SER A 234 -24.35 1.95 15.36
C SER A 234 -24.78 0.72 14.55
N ILE A 235 -24.64 0.75 13.22
CA ILE A 235 -25.06 -0.35 12.34
C ILE A 235 -24.02 -1.46 12.38
N THR A 236 -24.47 -2.69 12.55
CA THR A 236 -23.62 -3.88 12.42
C THR A 236 -23.79 -4.52 11.04
N PHE A 237 -22.68 -4.64 10.31
CA PHE A 237 -22.60 -5.32 9.02
C PHE A 237 -22.04 -6.74 9.18
N SER A 238 -22.46 -7.67 8.32
CA SER A 238 -21.96 -9.05 8.33
C SER A 238 -20.49 -9.10 7.89
N LYS A 239 -19.82 -10.24 8.16
CA LYS A 239 -18.47 -10.53 7.64
C LYS A 239 -18.47 -10.67 6.11
N LEU A 240 -17.33 -10.39 5.48
CA LEU A 240 -17.10 -10.48 4.03
C LEU A 240 -15.66 -10.90 3.75
#